data_AF-A0A8S0Q0W6-F1
#
_entry.id   AF-A0A8S0Q0W6-F1
#
_cell.length_a   1.000
_cell.length_b   1.000
_cell.length_c   1.000
_cell.angle_alpha   90.00
_cell.angle_beta   90.00
_cell.angle_gamma   90.00
#
_symmetry.space_group_name_H-M   'P 1'
#
loop_
_entity.id
_entity.type
_entity.pdbx_description
1 polymer ?
#
loop_
_entity_poly.entity_id
_entity_poly.type
_entity_poly.pdbx_seq_one_letter_code
_entity_poly.pdbx_strand_id
1 'polypeptide(L)'
;MEDGTLHRFRAASTILAAEGYGSRGESGILRNSEGERFMERYAPTAKDLASRDVISRSMTMEIREGRGVGPLKDHIYLHLNHLPPEVLKGRLTGISEAAAIFAGVDVTKEPISVLPTVHYNMGGIPTNHHGEVVTVKGDDPDAVTPGLSCWGSFMCIKFPS
;
A
#
# COMPACT_ATOMS: atom_id res chain seq x y z
N MET A 1 3.86 0.97 -21.77
CA MET A 1 2.60 1.62 -22.21
C MET A 1 2.35 1.38 -23.70
N GLU A 2 2.89 0.31 -24.30
CA GLU A 2 2.87 0.13 -25.77
C GLU A 2 1.80 -0.84 -26.29
N ASP A 3 1.15 -1.64 -25.44
CA ASP A 3 0.24 -2.70 -25.91
C ASP A 3 -1.21 -2.58 -25.39
N GLY A 4 -1.53 -1.57 -24.58
CA GLY A 4 -2.89 -1.39 -24.03
C GLY A 4 -3.35 -2.54 -23.13
N THR A 5 -2.48 -3.50 -22.83
CA THR A 5 -2.78 -4.60 -21.92
C THR A 5 -2.70 -4.05 -20.51
N LEU A 6 -3.83 -4.04 -19.80
CA LEU A 6 -3.80 -3.92 -18.35
C LEU A 6 -2.86 -5.02 -17.85
N HIS A 7 -1.67 -4.67 -17.32
CA HIS A 7 -0.72 -5.64 -16.80
C HIS A 7 -1.45 -6.47 -15.73
N ARG A 8 -1.94 -7.64 -16.12
CA ARG A 8 -2.57 -8.60 -15.22
C ARG A 8 -1.43 -9.25 -14.46
N PHE A 9 -0.99 -8.61 -13.39
CA PHE A 9 -0.20 -9.25 -12.36
C PHE A 9 -1.05 -10.40 -11.80
N ARG A 10 -0.55 -11.63 -11.90
CA ARG A 10 -1.23 -12.86 -11.47
C ARG A 10 -0.40 -13.52 -10.39
N ALA A 11 -0.23 -12.82 -9.27
CA ALA A 11 0.22 -13.49 -8.07
C ALA A 11 -0.92 -14.39 -7.58
N ALA A 12 -0.67 -15.71 -7.60
CA ALA A 12 -1.68 -16.73 -7.33
C ALA A 12 -2.26 -16.64 -5.90
N SER A 13 -1.50 -16.05 -4.97
CA SER A 13 -1.87 -15.86 -3.56
C SER A 13 -1.34 -14.52 -3.06
N THR A 14 -2.09 -13.44 -3.31
CA THR A 14 -1.76 -12.13 -2.72
C THR A 14 -2.69 -11.83 -1.58
N ILE A 15 -2.10 -11.46 -0.45
CA ILE A 15 -2.82 -10.95 0.69
C ILE A 15 -2.57 -9.46 0.76
N LEU A 16 -3.59 -8.71 1.17
CA LEU A 16 -3.39 -7.32 1.56
C LEU A 16 -2.51 -7.28 2.80
N ALA A 17 -1.21 -7.13 2.59
CA ALA A 17 -0.29 -6.76 3.64
C ALA A 17 -0.49 -5.27 3.88
N ALA A 18 -1.35 -4.92 4.85
CA ALA A 18 -1.36 -3.56 5.36
C ALA A 18 0.06 -3.25 5.83
N GLU A 19 0.68 -2.21 5.26
CA GLU A 19 1.99 -1.75 5.67
C GLU A 19 2.02 -1.67 7.20
N GLY A 20 2.91 -2.48 7.78
CA GLY A 20 3.06 -2.58 9.21
C GLY A 20 3.36 -1.21 9.78
N TYR A 21 2.42 -0.72 10.58
CA TYR A 21 2.64 0.32 11.57
C TYR A 21 3.89 -0.02 12.38
N GLY A 22 4.97 0.69 12.11
CA GLY A 22 6.20 0.64 12.87
C GLY A 22 6.60 2.03 13.29
N SER A 23 5.82 2.69 14.16
CA SER A 23 6.25 3.92 14.85
C SER A 23 7.55 3.74 15.67
N ARG A 24 8.11 2.51 15.68
CA ARG A 24 9.33 2.10 16.39
C ARG A 24 10.29 1.22 15.57
N GLY A 25 10.22 1.21 14.23
CA GLY A 25 11.20 0.52 13.39
C GLY A 25 11.02 -1.01 13.23
N GLU A 26 9.91 -1.56 13.70
CA GLU A 26 9.50 -2.94 13.42
C GLU A 26 8.75 -2.97 12.08
N SER A 27 9.48 -2.94 10.96
CA SER A 27 8.90 -3.05 9.62
C SER A 27 9.34 -4.34 8.93
N GLY A 28 8.46 -4.85 8.07
CA GLY A 28 8.85 -5.85 7.09
C GLY A 28 9.88 -5.27 6.12
N ILE A 29 10.64 -6.17 5.48
CA ILE A 29 11.67 -5.82 4.51
C ILE A 29 11.23 -6.29 3.14
N LEU A 30 11.16 -5.38 2.16
CA LEU A 30 10.84 -5.72 0.78
C LEU A 30 12.10 -6.16 0.04
N ARG A 31 12.00 -7.30 -0.67
CA ARG A 31 13.08 -7.84 -1.50
C ARG A 31 12.61 -8.25 -2.88
N ASN A 32 13.44 -7.95 -3.89
CA ASN A 32 13.22 -8.35 -5.27
C ASN A 32 13.79 -9.76 -5.54
N SER A 33 13.74 -10.24 -6.78
CA SER A 33 14.22 -11.58 -7.18
C SER A 33 15.73 -11.79 -7.04
N GLU A 34 16.50 -10.71 -6.95
CA GLU A 34 17.94 -10.75 -6.71
C GLU A 34 18.26 -10.80 -5.21
N GLY A 35 17.24 -10.73 -4.35
CA GLY A 35 17.38 -10.65 -2.89
C GLY A 35 17.77 -9.25 -2.39
N GLU A 36 17.80 -8.25 -3.26
CA GLU A 36 18.12 -6.85 -2.92
C GLU A 36 17.01 -6.26 -2.06
N ARG A 37 17.39 -5.58 -0.97
CA ARG A 37 16.51 -4.67 -0.24
C ARG A 37 16.40 -3.33 -0.99
N PHE A 38 15.67 -3.36 -2.11
CA PHE A 38 15.64 -2.26 -3.08
C PHE A 38 15.15 -0.92 -2.51
N MET A 39 14.38 -0.90 -1.42
CA MET A 39 13.93 0.34 -0.80
C MET A 39 15.08 1.20 -0.24
N GLU A 40 16.27 0.63 0.01
CA GLU A 40 17.47 1.41 0.36
C GLU A 40 17.95 2.28 -0.79
N ARG A 41 17.66 1.89 -2.04
CA ARG A 41 17.98 2.65 -3.26
C ARG A 41 16.94 3.74 -3.55
N TYR A 42 15.65 3.45 -3.37
CA TYR A 42 14.58 4.42 -3.66
C TYR A 42 14.30 5.43 -2.54
N ALA A 43 14.48 5.02 -1.27
CA ALA A 43 14.28 5.87 -0.11
C ALA A 43 15.40 5.66 0.92
N PRO A 44 16.61 6.21 0.72
CA PRO A 44 17.78 5.90 1.56
C PRO A 44 17.57 6.12 3.06
N THR A 45 16.81 7.16 3.43
CA THR A 45 16.50 7.50 4.81
C THR A 45 15.38 6.62 5.37
N ALA A 46 14.21 6.64 4.75
CA ALA A 46 12.99 6.00 5.27
C ALA A 46 12.90 4.49 4.96
N LYS A 47 13.54 4.03 3.88
CA LYS A 47 13.53 2.64 3.40
C LYS A 47 12.09 2.11 3.28
N ASP A 48 11.81 0.96 3.87
CA ASP A 48 10.49 0.30 3.89
C ASP A 48 9.45 1.05 4.76
N LEU A 49 9.81 2.17 5.39
CA LEU A 49 8.90 3.08 6.11
C LEU A 49 8.59 4.36 5.30
N ALA A 50 8.97 4.41 4.02
CA ALA A 50 8.59 5.51 3.13
C ALA A 50 7.06 5.60 2.95
N SER A 51 6.58 6.68 2.35
CA SER A 51 5.16 6.83 2.07
C SER A 51 4.64 5.74 1.11
N ARG A 52 3.38 5.36 1.26
CA ARG A 52 2.69 4.33 0.44
C ARG A 52 2.86 4.53 -1.05
N ASP A 53 2.81 5.78 -1.51
CA ASP A 53 2.96 6.13 -2.91
C ASP A 53 4.40 5.89 -3.41
N VAL A 54 5.41 6.13 -2.57
CA VAL A 54 6.81 5.83 -2.88
C VAL A 54 7.06 4.33 -2.89
N ILE A 55 6.57 3.59 -1.87
CA ILE A 55 6.72 2.13 -1.80
C ILE A 55 6.07 1.46 -3.01
N SER A 56 4.80 1.77 -3.28
CA SER A 56 4.04 1.17 -4.39
C SER A 56 4.64 1.46 -5.76
N ARG A 57 5.12 2.69 -6.01
CA ARG A 57 5.87 3.02 -7.24
C ARG A 57 7.16 2.24 -7.34
N SER A 58 7.93 2.14 -6.25
CA SER A 58 9.20 1.41 -6.21
C SER A 58 9.02 -0.07 -6.52
N MET A 59 8.03 -0.73 -5.90
CA MET A 59 7.66 -2.11 -6.21
C MET A 59 7.28 -2.27 -7.70
N THR A 60 6.48 -1.35 -8.22
CA THR A 60 6.05 -1.39 -9.64
C THR A 60 7.23 -1.25 -10.60
N MET A 61 8.21 -0.40 -10.29
CA MET A 61 9.44 -0.24 -11.10
C MET A 61 10.28 -1.51 -11.08
N GLU A 62 10.51 -2.11 -9.90
CA GLU A 62 11.23 -3.39 -9.79
C GLU A 62 10.59 -4.49 -10.64
N ILE A 63 9.27 -4.61 -10.58
CA ILE A 63 8.53 -5.60 -11.39
C ILE A 63 8.67 -5.30 -12.88
N ARG A 64 8.48 -4.05 -13.31
CA ARG A 64 8.58 -3.63 -14.73
C ARG A 64 9.98 -3.81 -15.31
N GLU A 65 11.01 -3.64 -14.49
CA GLU A 65 12.40 -3.85 -14.89
C GLU A 65 12.81 -5.33 -14.82
N GLY A 66 11.87 -6.25 -14.62
CA GLY A 66 12.10 -7.70 -14.66
C GLY A 66 12.77 -8.24 -13.41
N ARG A 67 12.78 -7.48 -12.30
CA ARG A 67 13.31 -7.89 -11.00
C ARG A 67 12.21 -8.40 -10.05
N GLY A 68 10.96 -8.49 -10.49
CA GLY A 68 9.90 -9.15 -9.73
C GLY A 68 10.17 -10.65 -9.47
N VAL A 69 9.51 -11.21 -8.46
CA VAL A 69 9.70 -12.60 -7.99
C VAL A 69 8.66 -13.56 -8.56
N GLY A 70 8.89 -14.87 -8.37
CA GLY A 70 8.02 -15.93 -8.87
C GLY A 70 8.19 -16.24 -10.37
N PRO A 71 7.49 -17.27 -10.89
CA PRO A 71 7.66 -17.72 -12.28
C PRO A 71 7.32 -16.65 -13.33
N LEU A 72 6.44 -15.71 -12.99
CA LEU A 72 5.98 -14.62 -13.85
C LEU A 72 6.68 -13.28 -13.59
N LYS A 73 7.57 -13.21 -12.59
CA LYS A 73 8.26 -11.99 -12.17
C LYS A 73 7.31 -10.82 -11.90
N ASP A 74 6.17 -11.08 -11.28
CA ASP A 74 5.01 -10.17 -11.26
C ASP A 74 4.65 -9.63 -9.87
N HIS A 75 5.46 -9.92 -8.86
CA HIS A 75 5.27 -9.46 -7.48
C HIS A 75 6.61 -9.30 -6.75
N ILE A 76 6.57 -8.98 -5.45
CA ILE A 76 7.73 -8.73 -4.57
C ILE A 76 7.59 -9.59 -3.30
N TYR A 77 8.72 -9.89 -2.63
CA TYR A 77 8.70 -10.56 -1.33
C TYR A 77 8.68 -9.56 -0.18
N LEU A 78 7.82 -9.80 0.80
CA LEU A 78 7.79 -9.16 2.11
C LEU A 78 8.34 -10.14 3.15
N HIS A 79 9.51 -9.83 3.69
CA HIS A 79 10.15 -10.60 4.75
C HIS A 79 9.74 -10.07 6.11
N LEU A 80 9.26 -10.98 6.98
CA LEU A 80 8.93 -10.73 8.39
C LEU A 80 9.72 -11.62 9.35
N ASN A 81 10.48 -12.59 8.82
CA ASN A 81 11.18 -13.63 9.58
C ASN A 81 12.34 -13.12 10.44
N HIS A 82 12.82 -11.89 10.21
CA HIS A 82 13.79 -11.22 11.08
C HIS A 82 13.15 -10.61 12.33
N LEU A 83 11.82 -10.48 12.37
CA LEU A 83 11.12 -9.94 13.52
C LEU A 83 11.00 -11.02 14.62
N PRO A 84 11.13 -10.63 15.90
CA PRO A 84 10.94 -11.58 16.99
C PRO A 84 9.54 -12.21 16.97
N PRO A 85 9.39 -13.51 17.28
CA PRO A 85 8.10 -14.19 17.25
C PRO A 85 7.01 -13.54 18.12
N GLU A 86 7.39 -12.89 19.21
CA GLU A 86 6.50 -12.12 20.09
C GLU A 86 5.90 -10.90 19.39
N VAL A 87 6.64 -10.24 18.49
CA VAL A 87 6.13 -9.14 17.67
C VAL A 87 5.11 -9.68 16.67
N LEU A 88 5.43 -10.81 16.04
CA LEU A 88 4.54 -11.45 15.08
C LEU A 88 3.22 -11.89 15.72
N LYS A 89 3.28 -12.50 16.90
CA LYS A 89 2.10 -12.97 17.66
C LYS A 89 1.30 -11.85 18.32
N GLY A 90 1.96 -10.77 18.74
CA GLY A 90 1.31 -9.69 19.49
C GLY A 90 0.78 -8.55 18.63
N ARG A 91 1.50 -8.17 17.57
CA ARG A 91 1.18 -6.99 16.74
C ARG A 91 0.78 -7.33 15.31
N LEU A 92 1.29 -8.44 14.78
CA LEU A 92 1.11 -8.83 13.37
C LEU A 92 0.31 -10.13 13.24
N THR A 93 -0.58 -10.41 14.19
CA THR A 93 -1.39 -11.64 14.23
C THR A 93 -2.24 -11.78 12.97
N GLY A 94 -2.98 -10.72 12.59
CA GLY A 94 -3.88 -10.77 11.44
C GLY A 94 -3.18 -11.03 10.10
N ILE A 95 -2.00 -10.44 9.86
CA ILE A 95 -1.24 -10.73 8.64
C ILE A 95 -0.60 -12.12 8.69
N SER A 96 -0.16 -12.59 9.86
CA SER A 96 0.41 -13.93 10.05
C SER A 96 -0.63 -15.02 9.78
N GLU A 97 -1.85 -14.84 10.30
CA GLU A 97 -2.98 -15.73 10.06
C GLU A 97 -3.42 -15.70 8.59
N ALA A 98 -3.54 -14.50 8.01
CA ALA A 98 -3.90 -14.38 6.60
C ALA A 98 -2.84 -15.03 5.69
N ALA A 99 -1.55 -14.86 5.97
CA ALA A 99 -0.45 -15.52 5.27
C ALA A 99 -0.54 -17.04 5.33
N ALA A 100 -0.80 -17.59 6.52
CA ALA A 100 -0.98 -19.02 6.69
C ALA A 100 -2.23 -19.55 5.95
N ILE A 101 -3.36 -18.84 6.04
CA ILE A 101 -4.65 -19.29 5.48
C ILE A 101 -4.69 -19.16 3.95
N PHE A 102 -4.31 -18.01 3.41
CA PHE A 102 -4.54 -17.69 2.00
C PHE A 102 -3.31 -17.93 1.11
N ALA A 103 -2.10 -17.94 1.68
CA ALA A 103 -0.86 -18.20 0.95
C ALA A 103 -0.14 -19.48 1.39
N GLY A 104 -0.57 -20.13 2.48
CA GLY A 104 0.14 -21.29 3.03
C GLY A 104 1.53 -20.97 3.57
N VAL A 105 1.79 -19.68 3.87
CA VAL A 105 3.12 -19.17 4.25
C VAL A 105 3.23 -19.06 5.77
N ASP A 106 4.26 -19.70 6.33
CA ASP A 106 4.72 -19.43 7.69
C ASP A 106 5.66 -18.22 7.68
N VAL A 107 5.14 -17.06 8.10
CA VAL A 107 5.86 -15.77 8.07
C VAL A 107 7.12 -15.74 8.94
N THR A 108 7.29 -16.71 9.85
CA THR A 108 8.51 -16.86 10.66
C THR A 108 9.65 -17.52 9.89
N LYS A 109 9.36 -18.14 8.74
CA LYS A 109 10.31 -18.92 7.94
C LYS A 109 10.44 -18.38 6.53
N GLU A 110 9.32 -18.08 5.90
CA GLU A 110 9.21 -17.77 4.48
C GLU A 110 8.59 -16.38 4.25
N PRO A 111 9.00 -15.66 3.19
CA PRO A 111 8.42 -14.37 2.86
C PRO A 111 7.01 -14.48 2.27
N ILE A 112 6.24 -13.40 2.42
CA ILE A 112 4.91 -13.26 1.82
C ILE A 112 5.05 -12.64 0.42
N SER A 113 4.33 -13.17 -0.57
CA SER A 113 4.20 -12.56 -1.89
C SER A 113 3.24 -11.36 -1.87
N VAL A 114 3.73 -10.18 -2.25
CA VAL A 114 2.97 -8.92 -2.22
C VAL A 114 3.07 -8.15 -3.54
N LEU A 115 2.01 -7.43 -3.92
CA LEU A 115 2.02 -6.46 -5.01
C LEU A 115 1.17 -5.23 -4.66
N PRO A 116 1.47 -4.06 -5.26
CA PRO A 116 0.62 -2.89 -5.12
C PRO A 116 -0.82 -3.19 -5.58
N THR A 117 -1.77 -2.96 -4.68
CA THR A 117 -3.20 -3.22 -4.90
C THR A 117 -4.00 -1.98 -4.54
N VAL A 118 -5.03 -1.66 -5.33
CA VAL A 118 -5.93 -0.53 -5.04
C VAL A 118 -6.53 -0.70 -3.64
N HIS A 119 -6.41 0.33 -2.81
CA HIS A 119 -6.75 0.23 -1.39
C HIS A 119 -7.67 1.34 -0.89
N TYR A 120 -7.40 2.60 -1.25
CA TYR A 120 -8.14 3.75 -0.74
C TYR A 120 -8.28 4.86 -1.80
N ASN A 121 -9.43 5.52 -1.84
CA ASN A 121 -9.67 6.67 -2.70
C ASN A 121 -9.48 7.95 -1.89
N MET A 122 -8.44 8.73 -2.21
CA MET A 122 -8.22 10.04 -1.57
C MET A 122 -9.18 11.12 -2.10
N GLY A 123 -9.72 10.93 -3.30
CA GLY A 123 -10.76 11.80 -3.85
C GLY A 123 -12.15 11.44 -3.31
N GLY A 124 -13.13 12.25 -3.64
CA GLY A 124 -14.50 12.08 -3.14
C GLY A 124 -15.36 13.31 -3.42
N ILE A 125 -16.49 13.37 -2.73
CA ILE A 125 -17.37 14.53 -2.74
C ILE A 125 -16.64 15.66 -2.00
N PRO A 126 -16.41 16.82 -2.63
CA PRO A 126 -15.72 17.92 -2.00
C PRO A 126 -16.53 18.47 -0.82
N THR A 127 -15.89 18.58 0.34
CA THR A 127 -16.50 19.10 1.56
C THR A 127 -15.63 20.16 2.21
N ASN A 128 -16.27 21.04 2.98
CA ASN A 128 -15.56 21.86 3.96
C ASN A 128 -15.22 21.03 5.22
N HIS A 129 -14.52 21.62 6.17
CA HIS A 129 -14.11 20.96 7.42
C HIS A 129 -15.28 20.62 8.38
N HIS A 130 -16.49 21.09 8.09
CA HIS A 130 -17.73 20.74 8.80
C HIS A 130 -18.50 19.59 8.13
N GLY A 131 -17.99 19.02 7.02
CA GLY A 131 -18.65 17.93 6.29
C GLY A 131 -19.78 18.38 5.35
N GLU A 132 -19.97 19.69 5.17
CA GLU A 132 -20.94 20.23 4.21
C GLU A 132 -20.36 20.13 2.80
N VAL A 133 -21.19 19.69 1.84
CA VAL A 133 -20.74 19.58 0.45
C VAL A 133 -20.60 20.96 -0.17
N VAL A 134 -19.49 21.19 -0.85
CA VAL A 134 -19.21 22.44 -1.55
C VAL A 134 -19.21 22.24 -3.06
N THR A 135 -19.53 23.30 -3.79
CA THR A 135 -19.50 23.33 -5.26
C THR A 135 -19.01 24.67 -5.74
N VAL A 136 -18.63 24.75 -7.01
CA VAL A 136 -18.26 26.03 -7.64
C VAL A 136 -19.53 26.79 -7.99
N LYS A 137 -19.68 28.02 -7.49
CA LYS A 137 -20.80 28.92 -7.80
C LYS A 137 -20.28 30.31 -8.17
N GLY A 138 -20.24 30.60 -9.47
CA GLY A 138 -19.61 31.83 -9.97
C GLY A 138 -18.13 31.84 -9.60
N ASP A 139 -17.70 32.90 -8.91
CA ASP A 139 -16.31 33.07 -8.46
C ASP A 139 -16.01 32.40 -7.10
N ASP A 140 -17.02 31.82 -6.44
CA ASP A 140 -16.84 31.09 -5.17
C ASP A 140 -16.60 29.59 -5.46
N PRO A 141 -15.36 29.08 -5.29
CA PRO A 141 -15.03 27.68 -5.55
C PRO A 141 -15.51 26.73 -4.44
N ASP A 142 -15.96 27.25 -3.30
CA ASP A 142 -16.28 26.50 -2.09
C ASP A 142 -17.69 26.83 -1.55
N ALA A 143 -18.62 27.20 -2.45
CA ALA A 143 -20.00 27.52 -2.10
C ALA A 143 -20.73 26.29 -1.53
N VAL A 144 -21.29 26.42 -0.32
CA VAL A 144 -22.03 25.34 0.33
C VAL A 144 -23.29 24.98 -0.45
N THR A 145 -23.51 23.68 -0.64
CA THR A 145 -24.74 23.09 -1.19
C THR A 145 -25.72 22.81 -0.04
N PRO A 146 -26.77 23.63 0.15
CA PRO A 146 -27.64 23.50 1.31
C PRO A 146 -28.32 22.14 1.37
N GLY A 147 -28.29 21.51 2.54
CA GLY A 147 -28.93 20.22 2.78
C GLY A 147 -28.11 18.99 2.35
N LEU A 148 -26.89 19.17 1.84
CA LEU A 148 -26.03 18.06 1.43
C LEU A 148 -24.75 17.99 2.28
N SER A 149 -24.48 16.80 2.84
CA SER A 149 -23.28 16.53 3.65
C SER A 149 -22.65 15.20 3.24
N CYS A 150 -21.33 15.08 3.44
CA CYS A 150 -20.59 13.85 3.16
C CYS A 150 -19.54 13.60 4.26
N TRP A 151 -19.38 12.32 4.62
CA TRP A 151 -18.51 11.87 5.71
C TRP A 151 -17.82 10.55 5.34
N GLY A 152 -16.79 10.19 6.11
CA GLY A 152 -15.96 9.01 5.85
C GLY A 152 -15.14 9.09 4.56
N SER A 153 -14.82 7.92 3.99
CA SER A 153 -13.99 7.76 2.79
C SER A 153 -14.61 8.27 1.49
N PHE A 154 -15.84 8.77 1.54
CA PHE A 154 -16.50 9.38 0.40
C PHE A 154 -16.25 10.89 0.32
N MET A 155 -15.72 11.50 1.38
CA MET A 155 -15.47 12.94 1.42
C MET A 155 -14.06 13.27 0.92
N CYS A 156 -13.92 14.44 0.31
CA CYS A 156 -12.64 15.06 0.00
C CYS A 156 -12.59 16.44 0.66
N ILE A 157 -11.96 16.52 1.83
CA ILE A 157 -11.86 17.79 2.56
C ILE A 157 -10.87 18.69 1.82
N LYS A 158 -11.35 19.86 1.42
CA LYS A 158 -10.47 20.96 1.03
C LYS A 158 -10.13 21.77 2.26
N PHE A 159 -8.85 21.85 2.58
CA PHE A 159 -8.37 22.83 3.56
C PHE A 159 -8.22 24.18 2.86
N PRO A 160 -8.65 25.29 3.48
CA PRO A 160 -8.34 26.61 2.97
C PRO A 160 -6.81 26.77 2.94
N SER A 161 -6.29 27.11 1.77
CA SER A 161 -4.86 27.39 1.52
C SER A 161 -4.45 28.75 2.08
#